data_AF-A3CW43-F1
#
_entry.id   AF-A3CW43-F1
#
_cell.length_a   1.000
_cell.length_b   1.000
_cell.length_c   1.000
_cell.angle_alpha   90.00
_cell.angle_beta   90.00
_cell.angle_gamma   90.00
#
_symmetry.space_group_name_H-M   'P 1'
#
loop_
_entity.id
_entity.type
_entity.pdbx_description
1 polymer ?
#
loop_
_entity_poly.entity_id
_entity_poly.type
_entity_poly.pdbx_seq_one_letter_code
_entity_poly.pdbx_strand_id
1 'polypeptide(L)'
;MSGDPYHPRKFPLGAVIVILVIIGIAAIWGGQIVSSVGTTVTGTLEASGLSSPEISNETLEKGPKTINYPYVLRGKPGSIRFDAYRGVNDYLSTRHPTPFRIEREYWLQFINESVQDRYLHQLAGNIRAAESEPDNQVRTAISMVQQIPYADYSFDTAAKYPYHVLYHQDGDCDEKSLLLAYILRDLGYGVALFEFEQESHMAVGIRAPDQYCYRDTGYAFIETTVPAIPTDAGGEYGDSGKKLTSKPKVFVIAEGDSFESIWREHTDAVEWNKIRDKVQSEGPKLDSYSYGRYRNLAQTYGMPY
;
A
#
# COMPACT_ATOMS: atom_id res chain seq x y z
N MET A 1 18.30 -44.27 11.77
CA MET A 1 19.10 -43.23 11.09
C MET A 1 18.50 -43.08 9.70
N SER A 2 17.89 -41.99 9.22
CA SER A 2 17.65 -40.60 9.63
C SER A 2 16.40 -40.19 8.81
N GLY A 3 15.29 -39.71 9.37
CA GLY A 3 15.15 -38.38 9.97
C GLY A 3 14.55 -37.42 8.93
N ASP A 4 13.25 -37.54 8.65
CA ASP A 4 12.46 -36.68 7.76
C ASP A 4 12.06 -35.37 8.48
N PRO A 5 12.38 -34.16 7.96
CA PRO A 5 12.22 -32.91 8.70
C PRO A 5 10.93 -32.11 8.43
N TYR A 6 9.90 -32.64 7.78
CA TYR A 6 8.63 -31.90 7.57
C TYR A 6 7.43 -32.51 8.31
N HIS A 7 7.44 -32.31 9.62
CA HIS A 7 6.22 -32.33 10.44
C HIS A 7 6.01 -30.94 11.05
N PRO A 8 4.91 -30.21 10.75
CA PRO A 8 4.52 -29.06 11.55
C PRO A 8 4.05 -29.57 12.92
N ARG A 9 4.81 -29.24 13.97
CA ARG A 9 4.44 -29.49 15.36
C ARG A 9 3.22 -28.64 15.73
N LYS A 10 2.22 -29.25 16.35
CA LYS A 10 1.10 -28.56 17.01
C LYS A 10 1.48 -28.13 18.43
N PHE A 11 0.78 -27.07 18.87
CA PHE A 11 0.50 -26.57 20.24
C PHE A 11 1.43 -25.50 20.85
N PRO A 12 0.95 -24.64 21.79
CA PRO A 12 -0.43 -24.37 22.25
C PRO A 12 -0.88 -22.89 22.15
N LEU A 13 -2.20 -22.67 22.28
CA LEU A 13 -2.82 -21.37 22.61
C LEU A 13 -2.23 -20.82 23.93
N GLY A 14 -1.82 -19.56 23.94
CA GLY A 14 -1.55 -18.84 25.19
C GLY A 14 -0.75 -17.56 25.02
N ALA A 15 -1.41 -16.43 25.29
CA ALA A 15 -0.87 -15.11 25.62
C ALA A 15 -0.05 -14.38 24.53
N VAL A 16 -0.72 -13.44 23.85
CA VAL A 16 -0.09 -12.30 23.18
C VAL A 16 0.52 -11.41 24.25
N ILE A 17 1.86 -11.32 24.29
CA ILE A 17 2.59 -10.29 25.03
C ILE A 17 3.18 -9.35 23.99
N VAL A 18 2.63 -8.15 23.90
CA VAL A 18 3.23 -7.03 23.18
C VAL A 18 4.43 -6.55 24.00
N ILE A 19 5.65 -6.84 23.53
CA ILE A 19 6.87 -6.26 24.11
C ILE A 19 7.26 -5.04 23.27
N LEU A 20 6.95 -3.85 23.80
CA LEU A 20 7.53 -2.59 23.33
C LEU A 20 8.96 -2.50 23.87
N VAL A 21 9.96 -2.63 23.00
CA VAL A 21 11.37 -2.44 23.38
C VAL A 21 11.71 -0.95 23.25
N ILE A 22 11.82 -0.29 24.40
CA ILE A 22 12.47 1.03 24.53
C ILE A 22 13.98 0.77 24.65
N ILE A 23 14.77 1.21 23.68
CA ILE A 23 16.22 1.33 23.87
C ILE A 23 16.54 2.79 24.17
N GLY A 24 16.64 3.09 25.46
CA GLY A 24 17.43 4.20 25.97
C GLY A 24 18.69 3.64 26.59
N ILE A 25 19.86 3.93 26.01
CA ILE A 25 21.13 3.78 26.72
C ILE A 25 21.89 5.11 26.58
N ALA A 26 21.80 5.89 27.66
CA ALA A 26 22.79 6.88 28.03
C ALA A 26 23.99 6.15 28.64
N ALA A 27 25.19 6.44 28.16
CA ALA A 27 26.44 6.09 28.83
C ALA A 27 27.18 7.39 29.19
N ILE A 28 27.13 7.73 30.47
CA ILE A 28 27.89 8.78 31.12
C ILE A 28 29.29 8.23 31.44
N TRP A 29 30.35 8.93 31.07
CA TRP A 29 31.64 8.88 31.77
C TRP A 29 32.19 10.29 32.01
N GLY A 30 32.13 10.69 33.28
CA GLY A 30 33.11 11.50 34.02
C GLY A 30 33.64 12.81 33.42
N GLY A 31 33.18 13.94 33.95
CA GLY A 31 33.85 15.23 33.78
C GLY A 31 33.20 16.38 34.55
N GLN A 32 33.67 16.60 35.79
CA GLN A 32 33.61 17.80 36.64
C GLN A 32 32.53 18.88 36.35
N ILE A 33 31.71 19.10 37.37
CA ILE A 33 30.75 20.19 37.51
C ILE A 33 31.52 21.49 37.78
N VAL A 34 31.44 22.48 36.88
CA VAL A 34 31.76 23.87 37.22
C VAL A 34 30.54 24.72 36.87
N SER A 35 29.84 25.14 37.92
CA SER A 35 28.90 26.27 37.84
C SER A 35 29.69 27.54 37.60
N SER A 36 29.34 28.30 36.57
CA SER A 36 29.55 29.74 36.59
C SER A 36 28.25 30.42 36.18
N VAL A 37 27.74 31.23 37.09
CA VAL A 37 26.56 32.07 36.93
C VAL A 37 26.98 33.32 36.15
N GLY A 38 26.15 33.67 35.17
CA GLY A 38 25.84 35.06 34.83
C GLY A 38 26.72 35.71 33.78
N THR A 39 26.16 35.93 32.58
CA THR A 39 25.97 37.31 32.07
C THR A 39 24.88 37.30 31.02
N THR A 40 23.82 38.07 31.26
CA THR A 40 22.77 38.37 30.28
C THR A 40 23.37 39.28 29.22
N VAL A 41 23.56 38.78 28.00
CA VAL A 41 23.79 39.62 26.83
C VAL A 41 22.59 39.45 25.92
N THR A 42 21.78 40.50 25.85
CA THR A 42 20.78 40.72 24.81
C THR A 42 21.49 40.80 23.46
N GLY A 43 21.63 39.65 22.81
CA GLY A 43 22.00 39.50 21.41
C GLY A 43 20.81 38.92 20.66
N THR A 44 20.33 39.64 19.68
CA THR A 44 19.38 39.18 18.66
C THR A 44 19.77 37.79 18.16
N LEU A 45 18.90 36.81 18.43
CA LEU A 45 18.95 35.49 17.81
C LEU A 45 18.63 35.66 16.32
N GLU A 46 19.66 35.82 15.51
CA GLU A 46 19.56 35.40 14.11
C GLU A 46 19.28 33.90 14.12
N ALA A 47 18.12 33.52 13.61
CA ALA A 47 17.78 32.14 13.33
C ALA A 47 18.73 31.64 12.25
N SER A 48 19.89 31.11 12.65
CA SER A 48 20.71 30.27 11.80
C SER A 48 19.89 29.02 11.49
N GLY A 49 19.23 29.03 10.35
CA GLY A 49 18.58 27.86 9.77
C GLY A 49 19.61 26.75 9.63
N LEU A 50 19.57 25.78 10.54
CA LEU A 50 20.13 24.47 10.32
C LEU A 50 19.21 23.75 9.33
N SER A 51 19.29 24.13 8.05
CA SER A 51 18.82 23.27 6.98
C SER A 51 19.65 22.00 7.07
N SER A 52 19.01 20.86 7.35
CA SER A 52 19.63 19.57 7.07
C SER A 52 20.17 19.59 5.63
N PRO A 53 21.38 19.08 5.37
CA PRO A 53 21.95 19.17 4.02
C PRO A 53 20.98 18.54 3.02
N GLU A 54 20.46 19.34 2.09
CA GLU A 54 19.64 18.85 0.99
C GLU A 54 20.48 17.83 0.19
N ILE A 55 19.97 16.61 0.07
CA ILE A 55 20.69 15.54 -0.62
C ILE A 55 20.68 15.84 -2.12
N SER A 56 21.86 15.85 -2.72
CA SER A 56 22.02 16.20 -4.14
C SER A 56 21.49 15.13 -5.09
N ASN A 57 21.03 15.56 -6.27
CA ASN A 57 20.63 14.66 -7.37
C ASN A 57 21.76 13.72 -7.78
N GLU A 58 23.01 14.16 -7.72
CA GLU A 58 24.19 13.34 -8.03
C GLU A 58 24.29 12.10 -7.14
N THR A 59 23.78 12.18 -5.91
CA THR A 59 23.73 11.05 -4.97
C THR A 59 22.49 10.20 -5.21
N LEU A 60 21.32 10.82 -5.40
CA LEU A 60 20.04 10.13 -5.56
C LEU A 60 19.90 9.43 -6.92
N GLU A 61 20.34 10.05 -8.01
CA GLU A 61 20.16 9.58 -9.39
C GLU A 61 21.25 8.57 -9.82
N LYS A 62 21.88 7.89 -8.85
CA LYS A 62 22.83 6.81 -9.11
C LYS A 62 22.11 5.52 -9.49
N GLY A 63 22.67 4.80 -10.46
CA GLY A 63 22.18 3.48 -10.87
C GLY A 63 20.75 3.54 -11.43
N PRO A 64 20.52 4.27 -12.54
CA PRO A 64 19.21 4.33 -13.18
C PRO A 64 18.75 2.95 -13.63
N LYS A 65 17.46 2.68 -13.49
CA LYS A 65 16.74 1.46 -13.84
C LYS A 65 15.36 1.86 -14.33
N THR A 66 15.04 1.55 -15.59
CA THR A 66 13.67 1.71 -16.10
C THR A 66 12.89 0.42 -15.86
N ILE A 67 11.70 0.57 -15.28
CA ILE A 67 10.75 -0.52 -15.00
C ILE A 67 9.46 -0.23 -15.74
N ASN A 68 8.84 -1.26 -16.32
CA ASN A 68 7.53 -1.14 -16.97
C ASN A 68 6.53 -1.98 -16.19
N TYR A 69 5.62 -1.34 -15.46
CA TYR A 69 4.58 -2.06 -14.71
C TYR A 69 3.42 -2.40 -15.61
N PRO A 70 3.03 -3.68 -15.72
CA PRO A 70 1.89 -4.08 -16.51
C PRO A 70 0.59 -3.63 -15.83
N TYR A 71 -0.42 -3.33 -16.63
CA TYR A 71 -1.81 -3.21 -16.18
C TYR A 71 -2.74 -3.84 -17.21
N VAL A 72 -3.97 -4.14 -16.81
CA VAL A 72 -5.04 -4.58 -17.69
C VAL A 72 -6.23 -3.66 -17.53
N LEU A 73 -6.56 -2.93 -18.60
CA LEU A 73 -7.74 -2.07 -18.65
C LEU A 73 -8.78 -2.67 -19.59
N ARG A 74 -9.87 -3.19 -19.01
CA ARG A 74 -10.98 -3.78 -19.79
C ARG A 74 -10.51 -4.88 -20.75
N GLY A 75 -9.65 -5.75 -20.25
CA GLY A 75 -9.05 -6.85 -21.02
C GLY A 75 -7.95 -6.44 -22.00
N LYS A 76 -7.57 -5.15 -22.05
CA LYS A 76 -6.46 -4.69 -22.87
C LYS A 76 -5.21 -4.53 -21.99
N PRO A 77 -4.11 -5.25 -22.30
CA PRO A 77 -2.87 -5.06 -21.57
C PRO A 77 -2.22 -3.73 -21.96
N GLY A 78 -1.58 -3.09 -20.99
CA GLY A 78 -0.73 -1.91 -21.18
C GLY A 78 0.42 -1.91 -20.19
N SER A 79 1.26 -0.88 -20.25
CA SER A 79 2.32 -0.68 -19.26
C SER A 79 2.52 0.79 -18.90
N ILE A 80 2.92 1.02 -17.66
CA ILE A 80 3.34 2.33 -17.16
C ILE A 80 4.84 2.28 -16.89
N ARG A 81 5.57 3.20 -17.51
CA ARG A 81 7.01 3.36 -17.28
C ARG A 81 7.26 4.04 -15.94
N PHE A 82 8.28 3.57 -15.22
CA PHE A 82 8.84 4.20 -14.05
C PHE A 82 10.37 4.19 -14.15
N ASP A 83 10.98 5.37 -14.04
CA ASP A 83 12.44 5.49 -13.99
C ASP A 83 12.87 5.57 -12.53
N ALA A 84 13.54 4.52 -12.08
CA ALA A 84 14.02 4.37 -10.72
C ALA A 84 15.54 4.52 -10.68
N TYR A 85 16.06 4.86 -9.51
CA TYR A 85 17.46 5.03 -9.19
C TYR A 85 17.79 4.27 -7.91
N ARG A 86 18.91 3.54 -7.93
CA ARG A 86 19.46 2.89 -6.73
C ARG A 86 19.76 3.90 -5.63
N GLY A 87 20.25 5.10 -5.95
CA GLY A 87 20.58 6.10 -4.93
C GLY A 87 19.38 6.55 -4.09
N VAL A 88 18.18 6.64 -4.67
CA VAL A 88 16.93 6.91 -3.93
C VAL A 88 16.56 5.74 -3.03
N ASN A 89 16.66 4.51 -3.53
CA ASN A 89 16.45 3.29 -2.73
C ASN A 89 17.40 3.24 -1.53
N ASP A 90 18.68 3.50 -1.75
CA ASP A 90 19.71 3.49 -0.71
C ASP A 90 19.41 4.57 0.35
N TYR A 91 18.99 5.76 -0.06
CA TYR A 91 18.58 6.82 0.86
C TYR A 91 17.36 6.42 1.69
N LEU A 92 16.28 5.95 1.07
CA LEU A 92 15.06 5.58 1.78
C LEU A 92 15.27 4.38 2.72
N SER A 93 16.23 3.50 2.41
CA SER A 93 16.64 2.40 3.30
C SER A 93 17.27 2.88 4.62
N THR A 94 17.72 4.14 4.68
CA THR A 94 18.21 4.78 5.93
C THR A 94 17.13 5.55 6.68
N ARG A 95 15.90 5.58 6.14
CA ARG A 95 14.76 6.27 6.73
C ARG A 95 13.81 5.25 7.35
N HIS A 96 13.46 5.49 8.60
CA HIS A 96 12.51 4.67 9.32
C HIS A 96 11.45 5.59 9.89
N PRO A 97 10.18 5.42 9.51
CA PRO A 97 9.08 6.16 10.11
C PRO A 97 9.10 5.97 11.63
N THR A 98 9.01 7.08 12.34
CA THR A 98 8.96 7.03 13.80
C THR A 98 7.59 6.52 14.20
N PRO A 99 7.48 5.57 15.14
CA PRO A 99 6.18 5.20 15.70
C PRO A 99 5.51 6.42 16.33
N PHE A 100 4.26 6.70 15.97
CA PHE A 100 3.45 7.76 16.58
C PHE A 100 2.35 7.16 17.45
N ARG A 101 1.86 7.95 18.42
CA ARG A 101 0.65 7.58 19.19
C ARG A 101 -0.60 7.55 18.31
N ILE A 102 -0.57 8.23 17.17
CA ILE A 102 -1.67 8.33 16.21
C ILE A 102 -1.27 7.52 14.97
N GLU A 103 -1.93 6.38 14.77
CA GLU A 103 -1.64 5.43 13.68
C GLU A 103 -1.70 6.08 12.29
N ARG A 104 -2.63 7.02 12.09
CA ARG A 104 -2.69 7.80 10.84
C ARG A 104 -1.39 8.57 10.54
N GLU A 105 -0.76 9.17 11.54
CA GLU A 105 0.49 9.92 11.38
C GLU A 105 1.67 9.00 11.04
N TYR A 106 1.63 7.76 11.54
CA TYR A 106 2.57 6.72 11.13
C TYR A 106 2.49 6.45 9.62
N TRP A 107 1.29 6.15 9.10
CA TRP A 107 1.10 5.89 7.67
C TRP A 107 1.45 7.10 6.78
N LEU A 108 1.09 8.31 7.21
CA LEU A 108 1.39 9.53 6.44
C LEU A 108 2.88 9.82 6.28
N GLN A 109 3.76 9.34 7.17
CA GLN A 109 5.20 9.47 6.96
C GLN A 109 5.68 8.71 5.73
N PHE A 110 5.09 7.54 5.44
CA PHE A 110 5.41 6.77 4.24
C PHE A 110 4.92 7.46 2.98
N ILE A 111 3.85 8.24 3.04
CA ILE A 111 3.25 8.86 1.86
C ILE A 111 3.84 10.26 1.61
N ASN A 112 4.25 10.96 2.68
CA ASN A 112 4.74 12.35 2.62
C ASN A 112 6.28 12.46 2.65
N GLU A 113 7.02 11.36 2.46
CA GLU A 113 8.48 11.45 2.37
C GLU A 113 8.87 12.23 1.10
N SER A 114 9.56 13.35 1.29
CA SER A 114 9.77 14.37 0.27
C SER A 114 10.73 13.96 -0.85
N VAL A 115 11.67 13.06 -0.59
CA VAL A 115 12.62 12.61 -1.61
C VAL A 115 11.94 11.67 -2.58
N GLN A 116 11.18 10.68 -2.13
CA GLN A 116 10.43 9.83 -3.06
C GLN A 116 9.38 10.62 -3.87
N ASP A 117 8.77 11.66 -3.28
CA ASP A 117 7.70 12.44 -3.91
C ASP A 117 8.15 13.03 -5.26
N ARG A 118 9.40 13.51 -5.29
CA ARG A 118 10.09 14.02 -6.49
C ARG A 118 10.13 13.01 -7.66
N TYR A 119 10.16 11.72 -7.36
CA TYR A 119 10.25 10.65 -8.36
C TYR A 119 8.88 10.01 -8.62
N LEU A 120 8.04 9.85 -7.59
CA LEU A 120 6.74 9.22 -7.70
C LEU A 120 5.71 10.11 -8.41
N HIS A 121 5.84 11.43 -8.36
CA HIS A 121 4.93 12.33 -9.10
C HIS A 121 4.96 12.09 -10.62
N GLN A 122 6.11 11.64 -11.15
CA GLN A 122 6.22 11.25 -12.56
C GLN A 122 5.34 10.04 -12.90
N LEU A 123 5.08 9.14 -11.94
CA LEU A 123 4.25 7.96 -12.16
C LEU A 123 2.80 8.34 -12.41
N ALA A 124 2.23 9.25 -11.62
CA ALA A 124 0.89 9.79 -11.86
C ALA A 124 0.82 10.53 -13.21
N GLY A 125 1.86 11.30 -13.55
CA GLY A 125 2.00 11.91 -14.87
C GLY A 125 1.98 10.89 -16.03
N ASN A 126 2.71 9.78 -15.87
CA ASN A 126 2.75 8.71 -16.87
C ASN A 126 1.39 7.99 -17.00
N ILE A 127 0.64 7.83 -15.90
CA ILE A 127 -0.73 7.30 -15.94
C ILE A 127 -1.67 8.26 -16.68
N ARG A 128 -1.60 9.56 -16.40
CA ARG A 128 -2.38 10.59 -17.13
C ARG A 128 -2.04 10.64 -18.62
N ALA A 129 -0.78 10.35 -18.98
CA ALA A 129 -0.35 10.27 -20.37
C ALA A 129 -0.84 8.99 -21.07
N ALA A 130 -0.97 7.88 -20.33
CA ALA A 130 -1.44 6.61 -20.87
C ALA A 130 -2.95 6.56 -21.08
N GLU A 131 -3.73 7.23 -20.22
CA GLU A 131 -5.20 7.22 -20.25
C GLU A 131 -5.78 8.64 -20.16
N SER A 132 -6.63 9.02 -21.11
CA SER A 132 -7.22 10.37 -21.16
C SER A 132 -8.35 10.57 -20.16
N GLU A 133 -9.14 9.53 -19.89
CA GLU A 133 -10.29 9.60 -19.00
C GLU A 133 -9.83 9.47 -17.54
N PRO A 134 -10.17 10.42 -16.64
CA PRO A 134 -9.76 10.37 -15.22
C PRO A 134 -10.10 9.04 -14.54
N ASP A 135 -11.27 8.51 -14.83
CA ASP A 135 -11.75 7.25 -14.27
C ASP A 135 -11.04 6.01 -14.87
N ASN A 136 -10.45 6.13 -16.07
CA ASN A 136 -9.54 5.10 -16.58
C ASN A 136 -8.15 5.23 -15.95
N GLN A 137 -7.68 6.45 -15.65
CA GLN A 137 -6.42 6.65 -14.92
C GLN A 137 -6.46 5.94 -13.55
N VAL A 138 -7.59 6.04 -12.83
CA VAL A 138 -7.83 5.30 -11.59
C VAL A 138 -7.77 3.78 -11.81
N ARG A 139 -8.50 3.25 -12.79
CA ARG A 139 -8.49 1.81 -13.10
C ARG A 139 -7.09 1.30 -13.47
N THR A 140 -6.36 2.09 -14.24
CA THR A 140 -4.98 1.80 -14.61
C THR A 140 -4.07 1.79 -13.39
N ALA A 141 -4.18 2.76 -12.48
CA ALA A 141 -3.43 2.78 -11.22
C ALA A 141 -3.73 1.55 -10.35
N ILE A 142 -5.02 1.21 -10.18
CA ILE A 142 -5.46 0.04 -9.41
C ILE A 142 -4.87 -1.24 -10.01
N SER A 143 -5.10 -1.46 -11.31
CA SER A 143 -4.63 -2.67 -12.00
C SER A 143 -3.11 -2.76 -11.99
N MET A 144 -2.39 -1.65 -12.22
CA MET A 144 -0.93 -1.61 -12.17
C MET A 144 -0.39 -2.08 -10.81
N VAL A 145 -0.95 -1.56 -9.70
CA VAL A 145 -0.52 -1.97 -8.36
C VAL A 145 -0.90 -3.42 -8.07
N GLN A 146 -2.10 -3.86 -8.46
CA GLN A 146 -2.54 -5.25 -8.30
C GLN A 146 -1.65 -6.27 -9.01
N GLN A 147 -1.03 -5.87 -10.14
CA GLN A 147 -0.11 -6.74 -10.89
C GLN A 147 1.31 -6.79 -10.31
N ILE A 148 1.67 -5.93 -9.35
CA ILE A 148 2.93 -6.07 -8.62
C ILE A 148 2.86 -7.34 -7.76
N PRO A 149 3.85 -8.24 -7.81
CA PRO A 149 3.88 -9.44 -6.98
C PRO A 149 3.66 -9.15 -5.50
N TYR A 150 2.82 -9.98 -4.86
CA TYR A 150 2.75 -10.02 -3.41
C TYR A 150 4.01 -10.70 -2.86
N ALA A 151 4.57 -10.15 -1.79
CA ALA A 151 5.66 -10.76 -1.06
C ALA A 151 5.32 -10.77 0.43
N ASP A 152 5.49 -11.93 1.05
CA ASP A 152 5.28 -12.11 2.47
C ASP A 152 6.61 -11.97 3.22
N TYR A 153 6.56 -11.30 4.36
CA TYR A 153 7.72 -10.97 5.17
C TYR A 153 7.53 -11.43 6.61
N SER A 154 8.63 -11.63 7.33
CA SER A 154 8.54 -11.80 8.77
C SER A 154 8.00 -10.52 9.40
N PHE A 155 7.16 -10.65 10.44
CA PHE A 155 6.49 -9.53 11.11
C PHE A 155 7.44 -8.44 11.66
N ASP A 156 8.73 -8.73 11.82
CA ASP A 156 9.76 -7.79 12.25
C ASP A 156 10.40 -7.00 11.09
N THR A 157 9.99 -7.25 9.85
CA THR A 157 10.44 -6.49 8.68
C THR A 157 9.78 -5.12 8.67
N ALA A 158 10.59 -4.07 8.55
CA ALA A 158 10.07 -2.71 8.44
C ALA A 158 9.36 -2.53 7.10
N ALA A 159 8.15 -1.96 7.11
CA ALA A 159 7.39 -1.66 5.91
C ALA A 159 8.19 -0.78 4.93
N LYS A 160 8.01 -1.03 3.65
CA LYS A 160 8.59 -0.25 2.56
C LYS A 160 7.86 1.08 2.33
N TYR A 161 8.64 2.06 1.87
CA TYR A 161 8.10 3.23 1.19
C TYR A 161 7.49 2.84 -0.17
N PRO A 162 6.47 3.57 -0.67
CA PRO A 162 5.94 3.38 -2.02
C PRO A 162 6.99 3.27 -3.12
N TYR A 163 8.07 4.05 -3.03
CA TYR A 163 9.19 3.95 -3.98
C TYR A 163 9.92 2.60 -3.93
N HIS A 164 10.11 2.02 -2.74
CA HIS A 164 10.74 0.69 -2.59
C HIS A 164 9.89 -0.40 -3.23
N VAL A 165 8.55 -0.34 -3.07
CA VAL A 165 7.62 -1.30 -3.70
C VAL A 165 7.81 -1.33 -5.20
N LEU A 166 7.92 -0.16 -5.82
CA LEU A 166 8.26 -0.05 -7.23
C LEU A 166 9.68 -0.59 -7.49
N TYR A 167 10.70 -0.04 -6.84
CA TYR A 167 12.09 -0.37 -7.12
C TYR A 167 12.40 -1.89 -7.05
N HIS A 168 11.88 -2.56 -6.02
CA HIS A 168 12.02 -4.01 -5.80
C HIS A 168 11.01 -4.84 -6.60
N GLN A 169 9.88 -4.24 -7.00
CA GLN A 169 8.78 -4.86 -7.75
C GLN A 169 8.05 -5.92 -6.93
N ASP A 170 7.89 -5.67 -5.63
CA ASP A 170 7.16 -6.52 -4.70
C ASP A 170 6.70 -5.72 -3.47
N GLY A 171 5.70 -6.25 -2.77
CA GLY A 171 5.31 -5.76 -1.45
C GLY A 171 4.18 -6.58 -0.84
N ASP A 172 3.93 -6.37 0.44
CA ASP A 172 2.80 -6.95 1.17
C ASP A 172 1.55 -6.05 1.11
N CYS A 173 0.56 -6.33 1.98
CA CYS A 173 -0.76 -5.70 1.91
C CYS A 173 -0.73 -4.19 2.23
N ASP A 174 0.03 -3.75 3.22
CA ASP A 174 0.14 -2.35 3.60
C ASP A 174 1.07 -1.59 2.65
N GLU A 175 2.20 -2.18 2.26
CA GLU A 175 3.12 -1.57 1.30
C GLU A 175 2.46 -1.25 -0.05
N LYS A 176 1.72 -2.24 -0.61
CA LYS A 176 0.99 -2.06 -1.87
C LYS A 176 -0.20 -1.10 -1.71
N SER A 177 -0.86 -1.09 -0.55
CA SER A 177 -1.93 -0.15 -0.25
C SER A 177 -1.42 1.30 -0.11
N LEU A 178 -0.27 1.51 0.52
CA LEU A 178 0.40 2.80 0.60
C LEU A 178 0.79 3.33 -0.78
N LEU A 179 1.31 2.46 -1.65
CA LEU A 179 1.63 2.83 -3.03
C LEU A 179 0.38 3.27 -3.81
N LEU A 180 -0.68 2.46 -3.78
CA LEU A 180 -1.92 2.83 -4.48
C LEU A 180 -2.53 4.10 -3.90
N ALA A 181 -2.50 4.27 -2.57
CA ALA A 181 -3.03 5.46 -1.92
C ALA A 181 -2.28 6.73 -2.31
N TYR A 182 -0.94 6.64 -2.41
CA TYR A 182 -0.11 7.73 -2.92
C TYR A 182 -0.55 8.12 -4.34
N ILE A 183 -0.66 7.15 -5.26
CA ILE A 183 -0.97 7.40 -6.67
C ILE A 183 -2.36 8.03 -6.82
N LEU A 184 -3.37 7.47 -6.13
CA LEU A 184 -4.74 7.96 -6.23
C LEU A 184 -4.90 9.37 -5.66
N ARG A 185 -4.20 9.69 -4.56
CA ARG A 185 -4.12 11.06 -4.03
C ARG A 185 -3.55 12.01 -5.08
N ASP A 186 -2.46 11.62 -5.74
CA ASP A 186 -1.77 12.45 -6.75
C ASP A 186 -2.59 12.58 -8.05
N LEU A 187 -3.44 11.59 -8.33
CA LEU A 187 -4.46 11.68 -9.38
C LEU A 187 -5.63 12.61 -9.00
N GLY A 188 -5.77 13.00 -7.73
CA GLY A 188 -6.76 13.98 -7.23
C GLY A 188 -7.98 13.38 -6.53
N TYR A 189 -7.95 12.08 -6.20
CA TYR A 189 -9.10 11.38 -5.62
C TYR A 189 -9.09 11.40 -4.09
N GLY A 190 -10.28 11.28 -3.51
CA GLY A 190 -10.44 11.02 -2.09
C GLY A 190 -10.01 9.59 -1.77
N VAL A 191 -9.12 9.40 -0.80
CA VAL A 191 -8.48 8.11 -0.52
C VAL A 191 -8.35 7.89 0.98
N ALA A 192 -8.55 6.65 1.41
CA ALA A 192 -8.28 6.18 2.75
C ALA A 192 -7.52 4.84 2.72
N LEU A 193 -6.81 4.52 3.81
CA LEU A 193 -6.38 3.15 4.09
C LEU A 193 -7.43 2.46 4.96
N PHE A 194 -7.68 1.18 4.68
CA PHE A 194 -8.51 0.30 5.48
C PHE A 194 -7.63 -0.73 6.16
N GLU A 195 -7.55 -0.68 7.48
CA GLU A 195 -6.83 -1.67 8.27
C GLU A 195 -7.81 -2.61 8.97
N PHE A 196 -7.69 -3.90 8.67
CA PHE A 196 -8.46 -4.99 9.26
C PHE A 196 -7.57 -5.75 10.26
N GLU A 197 -7.49 -5.25 11.49
CA GLU A 197 -6.58 -5.78 12.51
C GLU A 197 -6.78 -7.29 12.79
N GLN A 198 -8.04 -7.75 12.81
CA GLN A 198 -8.37 -9.15 13.12
C GLN A 198 -7.92 -10.11 12.01
N GLU A 199 -8.01 -9.66 10.77
CA GLU A 199 -7.59 -10.39 9.59
C GLU A 199 -6.11 -10.17 9.26
N SER A 200 -5.46 -9.18 9.89
CA SER A 200 -4.08 -8.75 9.60
C SER A 200 -3.93 -8.38 8.12
N HIS A 201 -4.85 -7.54 7.63
CA HIS A 201 -4.92 -7.14 6.23
C HIS A 201 -5.08 -5.63 6.09
N MET A 202 -4.44 -5.05 5.07
CA MET A 202 -4.65 -3.68 4.65
C MET A 202 -5.15 -3.62 3.21
N ALA A 203 -6.11 -2.74 2.97
CA ALA A 203 -6.66 -2.42 1.66
C ALA A 203 -6.78 -0.91 1.47
N VAL A 204 -7.20 -0.48 0.27
CA VAL A 204 -7.42 0.94 -0.03
C VAL A 204 -8.92 1.23 -0.12
N GLY A 205 -9.34 2.35 0.48
CA GLY A 205 -10.62 2.98 0.23
C GLY A 205 -10.47 4.10 -0.80
N ILE A 206 -11.31 4.11 -1.83
CA ILE A 206 -11.43 5.26 -2.76
C ILE A 206 -12.82 5.89 -2.62
N ARG A 207 -12.90 7.22 -2.56
CA ARG A 207 -14.17 7.93 -2.43
C ARG A 207 -15.06 7.60 -3.62
N ALA A 208 -16.32 7.29 -3.34
CA ALA A 208 -17.28 6.84 -4.34
C ALA A 208 -18.70 7.24 -3.91
N PRO A 209 -19.70 7.12 -4.80
CA PRO A 209 -21.10 7.20 -4.40
C PRO A 209 -21.45 6.21 -3.28
N ASP A 210 -22.27 6.63 -2.32
CA ASP A 210 -22.56 5.90 -1.08
C ASP A 210 -22.99 4.45 -1.31
N GLN A 211 -23.79 4.18 -2.34
CA GLN A 211 -24.28 2.84 -2.65
C GLN A 211 -23.18 1.83 -3.05
N TYR A 212 -21.97 2.30 -3.37
CA TYR A 212 -20.81 1.46 -3.70
C TYR A 212 -19.76 1.44 -2.58
N CYS A 213 -19.99 2.19 -1.50
CA CYS A 213 -19.07 2.28 -0.39
C CYS A 213 -19.10 1.03 0.48
N TYR A 214 -17.94 0.63 0.97
CA TYR A 214 -17.79 -0.53 1.83
C TYR A 214 -18.26 -0.19 3.25
N ARG A 215 -19.31 -0.86 3.73
CA ARG A 215 -19.79 -0.80 5.13
C ARG A 215 -19.92 0.61 5.70
N ASP A 216 -20.52 1.52 4.94
CA ASP A 216 -20.78 2.92 5.33
C ASP A 216 -19.52 3.74 5.67
N THR A 217 -18.35 3.34 5.14
CA THR A 217 -17.08 4.07 5.37
C THR A 217 -16.98 5.38 4.59
N GLY A 218 -17.83 5.59 3.58
CA GLY A 218 -17.70 6.68 2.60
C GLY A 218 -16.69 6.41 1.48
N TYR A 219 -16.10 5.21 1.44
CA TYR A 219 -15.15 4.79 0.41
C TYR A 219 -15.47 3.38 -0.10
N ALA A 220 -15.30 3.15 -1.40
CA ALA A 220 -15.33 1.83 -2.01
C ALA A 220 -14.06 1.03 -1.69
N PHE A 221 -14.20 -0.27 -1.48
CA PHE A 221 -13.09 -1.18 -1.17
C PHE A 221 -12.28 -1.53 -2.41
N ILE A 222 -10.95 -1.41 -2.33
CA ILE A 222 -10.00 -1.79 -3.37
C ILE A 222 -8.97 -2.76 -2.79
N GLU A 223 -9.00 -3.99 -3.28
CA GLU A 223 -7.95 -4.98 -2.99
C GLU A 223 -6.70 -4.69 -3.82
N THR A 224 -5.51 -4.78 -3.20
CA THR A 224 -4.22 -4.46 -3.86
C THR A 224 -3.29 -5.66 -4.00
N THR A 225 -3.48 -6.72 -3.22
CA THR A 225 -2.57 -7.89 -3.13
C THR A 225 -2.63 -8.80 -4.35
N VAL A 226 -3.76 -8.82 -5.05
CA VAL A 226 -3.99 -9.60 -6.26
C VAL A 226 -4.85 -8.81 -7.26
N PRO A 227 -4.80 -9.15 -8.56
CA PRO A 227 -5.81 -8.69 -9.51
C PRO A 227 -7.21 -9.05 -9.01
N ALA A 228 -8.03 -8.02 -8.80
CA ALA A 228 -9.35 -8.13 -8.22
C ALA A 228 -10.26 -7.02 -8.76
N ILE A 229 -11.57 -7.30 -8.80
CA ILE A 229 -12.56 -6.32 -9.23
C ILE A 229 -12.70 -5.26 -8.12
N PRO A 230 -12.57 -3.95 -8.42
CA PRO A 230 -12.91 -2.92 -7.45
C PRO A 230 -14.29 -3.16 -6.83
N THR A 231 -14.43 -2.92 -5.53
CA THR A 231 -15.58 -3.28 -4.67
C THR A 231 -15.74 -4.75 -4.28
N ASP A 232 -14.99 -5.70 -4.87
CA ASP A 232 -14.99 -7.09 -4.38
C ASP A 232 -14.15 -7.23 -3.10
N ALA A 233 -14.84 -7.35 -1.97
CA ALA A 233 -14.26 -7.59 -0.65
C ALA A 233 -14.48 -9.04 -0.14
N GLY A 234 -14.98 -9.94 -0.99
CA GLY A 234 -15.28 -11.32 -0.58
C GLY A 234 -14.17 -12.33 -0.90
N GLY A 235 -12.96 -11.84 -1.21
CA GLY A 235 -11.75 -12.63 -1.39
C GLY A 235 -11.32 -13.37 -0.11
N GLU A 236 -10.17 -14.03 -0.17
CA GLU A 236 -9.50 -14.62 0.98
C GLU A 236 -8.19 -13.87 1.21
N TYR A 237 -7.89 -13.53 2.46
CA TYR A 237 -6.87 -12.57 2.82
C TYR A 237 -5.92 -13.14 3.88
N GLY A 238 -4.63 -12.80 3.76
CA GLY A 238 -3.53 -13.33 4.56
C GLY A 238 -3.29 -14.84 4.36
N ASP A 239 -2.25 -15.37 5.01
CA ASP A 239 -1.76 -16.75 4.80
C ASP A 239 -2.73 -17.85 5.20
N SER A 240 -3.76 -17.50 5.97
CA SER A 240 -4.79 -18.43 6.44
C SER A 240 -6.08 -18.37 5.63
N GLY A 241 -6.13 -17.57 4.57
CA GLY A 241 -7.29 -17.43 3.70
C GLY A 241 -8.53 -16.89 4.42
N LYS A 242 -8.34 -15.90 5.31
CA LYS A 242 -9.42 -15.35 6.12
C LYS A 242 -10.39 -14.55 5.25
N LYS A 243 -11.68 -14.58 5.59
CA LYS A 243 -12.67 -13.63 5.06
C LYS A 243 -12.69 -12.37 5.91
N LEU A 244 -12.88 -11.20 5.30
CA LEU A 244 -13.02 -9.93 6.04
C LEU A 244 -14.37 -9.90 6.78
N THR A 245 -14.31 -10.05 8.09
CA THR A 245 -15.48 -10.01 8.97
C THR A 245 -15.51 -8.76 9.82
N SER A 246 -14.36 -8.22 10.19
CA SER A 246 -14.25 -7.02 11.03
C SER A 246 -14.56 -5.71 10.27
N LYS A 247 -14.92 -4.64 11.01
CA LYS A 247 -14.98 -3.29 10.44
C LYS A 247 -13.55 -2.73 10.38
N PRO A 248 -13.13 -2.12 9.27
CA PRO A 248 -11.79 -1.57 9.18
C PRO A 248 -11.66 -0.31 10.04
N LYS A 249 -10.46 -0.07 10.55
CA LYS A 249 -10.03 1.29 10.88
C LYS A 249 -9.83 2.05 9.56
N VAL A 250 -10.38 3.26 9.48
CA VAL A 250 -10.32 4.09 8.28
C VAL A 250 -9.35 5.25 8.53
N PHE A 251 -8.24 5.27 7.80
CA PHE A 251 -7.27 6.37 7.85
C PHE A 251 -7.36 7.20 6.57
N VAL A 252 -8.05 8.33 6.63
CA VAL A 252 -8.18 9.24 5.48
C VAL A 252 -6.80 9.78 5.10
N ILE A 253 -6.35 9.49 3.89
CA ILE A 253 -5.06 9.93 3.35
C ILE A 253 -5.20 11.29 2.66
N ALA A 254 -6.25 11.43 1.85
CA ALA A 254 -6.55 12.66 1.14
C ALA A 254 -8.06 12.81 0.96
N GLU A 255 -8.50 14.06 1.05
CA GLU A 255 -9.78 14.48 0.46
C GLU A 255 -9.59 14.64 -1.04
N GLY A 256 -10.66 14.51 -1.81
CA GLY A 256 -10.60 14.69 -3.26
C GLY A 256 -11.86 14.23 -3.97
N ASP A 257 -11.71 14.05 -5.27
CA ASP A 257 -12.80 13.67 -6.17
C ASP A 257 -13.27 12.23 -5.91
N SER A 258 -14.51 11.98 -6.30
CA SER A 258 -15.18 10.68 -6.20
C SER A 258 -15.01 9.90 -7.50
N PHE A 259 -14.79 8.58 -7.40
CA PHE A 259 -14.73 7.68 -8.53
C PHE A 259 -16.13 7.31 -9.02
N GLU A 260 -16.74 8.22 -9.78
CA GLU A 260 -18.17 8.17 -10.14
C GLU A 260 -18.56 6.96 -11.01
N SER A 261 -17.70 6.51 -11.94
CA SER A 261 -18.03 5.38 -12.80
C SER A 261 -17.78 3.99 -12.20
N ILE A 262 -17.47 3.90 -10.90
CA ILE A 262 -17.20 2.63 -10.20
C ILE A 262 -18.40 1.66 -10.20
N TRP A 263 -19.60 2.13 -10.55
CA TRP A 263 -20.80 1.31 -10.69
C TRP A 263 -20.61 0.12 -11.64
N ARG A 264 -19.71 0.22 -12.62
CA ARG A 264 -19.37 -0.86 -13.56
C ARG A 264 -18.69 -2.00 -12.82
N GLU A 265 -17.63 -1.68 -12.09
CA GLU A 265 -16.88 -2.61 -11.26
C GLU A 265 -17.76 -3.21 -10.17
N HIS A 266 -18.65 -2.40 -9.58
CA HIS A 266 -19.62 -2.91 -8.62
C HIS A 266 -20.57 -3.95 -9.22
N THR A 267 -21.09 -3.69 -10.41
CA THR A 267 -21.96 -4.65 -11.11
C THR A 267 -21.22 -5.95 -11.41
N ASP A 268 -19.98 -5.83 -11.89
CA ASP A 268 -19.10 -6.96 -12.20
C ASP A 268 -18.71 -7.75 -10.95
N ALA A 269 -18.43 -7.07 -9.83
CA ALA A 269 -18.11 -7.69 -8.54
C ALA A 269 -19.33 -8.46 -8.00
N VAL A 270 -20.55 -7.91 -8.12
CA VAL A 270 -21.78 -8.62 -7.74
C VAL A 270 -21.94 -9.91 -8.55
N GLU A 271 -21.65 -9.88 -9.85
CA GLU A 271 -21.73 -11.07 -10.68
C GLU A 271 -20.61 -12.09 -10.37
N TRP A 272 -19.38 -11.61 -10.21
CA TRP A 272 -18.24 -12.42 -9.79
C TRP A 272 -18.52 -13.17 -8.49
N ASN A 273 -19.12 -12.47 -7.52
CA ASN A 273 -19.47 -13.04 -6.22
C ASN A 273 -20.52 -14.13 -6.33
N LYS A 274 -21.54 -13.95 -7.17
CA LYS A 274 -22.53 -15.02 -7.44
C LYS A 274 -21.89 -16.27 -8.03
N ILE A 275 -20.92 -16.10 -8.94
CA ILE A 275 -20.18 -17.22 -9.54
C ILE A 275 -19.32 -17.89 -8.47
N ARG A 276 -18.61 -17.13 -7.66
CA ARG A 276 -17.78 -17.62 -6.54
C ARG A 276 -18.61 -18.42 -5.53
N ASP A 277 -19.78 -17.91 -5.13
CA ASP A 277 -20.68 -18.58 -4.20
C ASP A 277 -21.24 -19.88 -4.78
N LYS A 278 -21.52 -19.91 -6.09
CA LYS A 278 -21.92 -21.13 -6.81
C LYS A 278 -20.80 -22.17 -6.78
N VAL A 279 -19.56 -21.78 -7.05
CA VAL A 279 -18.39 -22.67 -6.97
C VAL A 279 -18.22 -23.22 -5.56
N GLN A 280 -18.41 -22.39 -4.54
CA GLN A 280 -18.27 -22.80 -3.14
C GLN A 280 -19.38 -23.78 -2.70
N SER A 281 -20.61 -23.61 -3.18
CA SER A 281 -21.78 -24.39 -2.75
C SER A 281 -22.03 -25.65 -3.59
N GLU A 282 -21.79 -25.59 -4.90
CA GLU A 282 -22.09 -26.65 -5.86
C GLU A 282 -20.83 -27.37 -6.38
N GLY A 283 -19.64 -26.85 -6.05
CA GLY A 283 -18.35 -27.35 -6.52
C GLY A 283 -17.83 -26.63 -7.78
N PRO A 284 -16.62 -26.96 -8.25
CA PRO A 284 -15.90 -26.17 -9.26
C PRO A 284 -16.47 -26.28 -10.69
N LYS A 285 -17.49 -27.11 -10.91
CA LYS A 285 -18.07 -27.31 -12.25
C LYS A 285 -19.13 -26.26 -12.53
N LEU A 286 -18.77 -25.28 -13.35
CA LEU A 286 -19.69 -24.27 -13.86
C LEU A 286 -20.38 -24.73 -15.15
N ASP A 287 -21.64 -24.36 -15.33
CA ASP A 287 -22.31 -24.45 -16.63
C ASP A 287 -21.66 -23.50 -17.65
N SER A 288 -21.92 -23.72 -18.95
CA SER A 288 -21.26 -22.97 -20.03
C SER A 288 -21.50 -21.46 -19.95
N TYR A 289 -22.66 -21.02 -19.45
CA TYR A 289 -22.94 -19.60 -19.30
C TYR A 289 -22.12 -19.01 -18.15
N SER A 290 -22.18 -19.62 -16.96
CA SER A 290 -21.43 -19.15 -15.78
C SER A 290 -19.92 -19.17 -16.02
N TYR A 291 -19.39 -20.18 -16.70
CA TYR A 291 -17.98 -20.23 -17.07
C TYR A 291 -17.59 -19.15 -18.10
N GLY A 292 -18.47 -18.88 -19.07
CA GLY A 292 -18.28 -17.78 -20.02
C GLY A 292 -18.18 -16.41 -19.33
N ARG A 293 -19.06 -16.16 -18.36
CA ARG A 293 -19.04 -14.93 -17.54
C ARG A 293 -17.79 -14.86 -16.66
N TYR A 294 -17.45 -15.94 -15.97
CA TYR A 294 -16.21 -16.06 -15.18
C TYR A 294 -14.97 -15.66 -15.99
N ARG A 295 -14.77 -16.28 -17.16
CA ARG A 295 -13.62 -15.96 -18.01
C ARG A 295 -13.64 -14.53 -18.51
N ASN A 296 -14.80 -14.00 -18.89
CA ASN A 296 -14.89 -12.63 -19.37
C ASN A 296 -14.53 -11.61 -18.28
N LEU A 297 -15.02 -11.81 -17.06
CA LEU A 297 -14.65 -10.97 -15.91
C LEU A 297 -13.17 -11.08 -15.60
N ALA A 298 -12.64 -12.30 -15.51
CA ALA A 298 -11.22 -12.50 -15.24
C ALA A 298 -10.31 -11.86 -16.29
N GLN A 299 -10.64 -11.98 -17.57
CA GLN A 299 -9.94 -11.27 -18.65
C GLN A 299 -10.05 -9.75 -18.50
N THR A 300 -11.24 -9.22 -18.19
CA THR A 300 -11.51 -7.79 -18.07
C THR A 300 -10.61 -7.11 -17.05
N TYR A 301 -10.36 -7.79 -15.92
CA TYR A 301 -9.60 -7.28 -14.77
C TYR A 301 -8.18 -7.84 -14.66
N GLY A 302 -7.74 -8.67 -15.62
CA GLY A 302 -6.41 -9.29 -15.59
C GLY A 302 -6.21 -10.30 -14.47
N MET A 303 -7.29 -10.98 -14.05
CA MET A 303 -7.28 -12.04 -13.05
C MET A 303 -6.92 -13.40 -13.70
N PRO A 304 -6.33 -14.36 -12.96
CA PRO A 304 -6.12 -15.71 -13.45
C PRO A 304 -7.46 -16.46 -13.65
N TYR A 305 -7.56 -17.32 -14.67
CA TYR A 305 -8.77 -18.10 -14.98
C TYR A 305 -8.52 -19.40 -15.75
#